data_AF-A0A9D6I3U3-F1
#
_entry.id   AF-A0A9D6I3U3-F1
#
_cell.length_a   1.000
_cell.length_b   1.000
_cell.length_c   1.000
_cell.angle_alpha   90.00
_cell.angle_beta   90.00
_cell.angle_gamma   90.00
#
_symmetry.space_group_name_H-M   'P 1'
#
loop_
_entity.id
_entity.type
_entity.pdbx_description
1 polymer ?
#
loop_
_entity_poly.entity_id
_entity_poly.type
_entity_poly.pdbx_seq_one_letter_code
_entity_poly.pdbx_strand_id
1 'polypeptide(L)'
;FQGTNANGTSRLAHLVLPGATYAEKEGTFANFEGRVQRFWRAVSPLGQSLPDGEILVRVAHALGHDWRPRGSEELFRELAGAVPAFAGLSYRDLGEPGRLAALPPKVDQ
;
A
#
# COMPACT_ATOMS: atom_id res chain seq x y z
N PHE A 1 -1.29 15.69 6.88
CA PHE A 1 -1.59 15.28 5.50
C PHE A 1 -0.47 14.40 5.01
N GLN A 2 -0.81 13.26 4.39
CA GLN A 2 0.15 12.38 3.75
C GLN A 2 -0.31 12.19 2.29
N GLY A 3 0.61 12.35 1.35
CA GLY A 3 0.29 12.30 -0.08
C GLY A 3 1.49 12.59 -0.95
N THR A 4 1.33 12.38 -2.25
CA THR A 4 2.41 12.47 -3.24
C THR A 4 2.54 13.88 -3.85
N ASN A 5 1.46 14.67 -3.80
CA ASN A 5 1.39 16.00 -4.41
C ASN A 5 0.72 16.99 -3.45
N ALA A 6 1.11 18.26 -3.55
CA ALA A 6 0.42 19.34 -2.84
C ALA A 6 -0.98 19.58 -3.43
N ASN A 7 -1.98 19.76 -2.57
CA ASN A 7 -3.36 20.03 -2.95
C ASN A 7 -4.08 20.91 -1.90
N GLY A 8 -5.41 21.05 -2.02
CA GLY A 8 -6.19 21.83 -1.06
C GLY A 8 -6.07 21.31 0.38
N THR A 9 -6.10 20.00 0.58
CA THR A 9 -5.98 19.36 1.89
C THR A 9 -4.59 19.55 2.50
N SER A 10 -3.52 19.48 1.68
CA SER A 10 -2.16 19.69 2.19
C SER A 10 -1.93 21.10 2.72
N ARG A 11 -2.60 22.11 2.16
CA ARG A 11 -2.52 23.51 2.62
C ARG A 11 -3.16 23.75 3.98
N LEU A 12 -4.12 22.92 4.37
CA LEU A 12 -4.81 23.03 5.65
C LEU A 12 -4.15 22.19 6.75
N ALA A 13 -3.10 21.43 6.43
CA ALA A 13 -2.50 20.49 7.36
C ALA A 13 -1.44 21.14 8.24
N HIS A 14 -1.47 20.86 9.54
CA HIS A 14 -0.39 21.25 10.46
C HIS A 14 0.94 20.57 10.13
N LEU A 15 0.89 19.32 9.64
CA LEU A 15 2.05 18.53 9.24
C LEU A 15 1.81 17.92 7.87
N VAL A 16 2.86 17.91 7.03
CA VAL A 16 2.88 17.28 5.71
C VAL A 16 3.94 16.18 5.71
N LEU A 17 3.53 14.95 5.42
CA LEU A 17 4.39 13.77 5.34
C LEU A 17 4.47 13.34 3.86
N PRO A 18 5.59 13.57 3.15
CA PRO A 18 5.68 13.30 1.72
C PRO A 18 5.67 11.81 1.43
N GLY A 19 4.64 11.33 0.74
CA GLY A 19 4.51 9.94 0.31
C GLY A 19 5.13 9.70 -1.06
N ALA A 20 5.80 8.57 -1.23
CA ALA A 20 6.27 8.09 -2.52
C ALA A 20 5.09 7.74 -3.45
N THR A 21 5.21 8.06 -4.73
CA THR A 21 4.26 7.68 -5.79
C THR A 21 4.30 6.17 -6.05
N TYR A 22 3.34 5.66 -6.83
CA TYR A 22 3.31 4.23 -7.17
C TYR A 22 4.56 3.77 -7.92
N ALA A 23 5.21 4.64 -8.72
CA ALA A 23 6.43 4.30 -9.44
C ALA A 23 7.67 4.21 -8.52
N GLU A 24 7.58 4.80 -7.33
CA GLU A 24 8.68 4.95 -6.37
C GLU A 24 8.66 3.91 -5.24
N LYS A 25 7.62 3.07 -5.19
CA LYS A 25 7.41 2.04 -4.18
C LYS A 25 6.92 0.75 -4.81
N GLU A 26 6.73 -0.29 -4.01
CA GLU A 26 6.17 -1.56 -4.44
C GLU A 26 4.98 -1.96 -3.57
N GLY A 27 4.09 -2.79 -4.10
CA GLY A 27 2.89 -3.18 -3.40
C GLY A 27 1.92 -3.94 -4.28
N THR A 28 0.63 -3.84 -3.95
CA THR A 28 -0.45 -4.44 -4.73
C THR A 28 -1.56 -3.42 -5.00
N PHE A 29 -2.18 -3.51 -6.18
CA PHE A 29 -3.47 -2.88 -6.46
C PHE A 29 -4.56 -3.93 -6.53
N ALA A 30 -5.77 -3.58 -6.09
CA ALA A 30 -6.98 -4.33 -6.36
C ALA A 30 -7.91 -3.45 -7.21
N ASN A 31 -8.30 -3.93 -8.40
CA ASN A 31 -9.18 -3.18 -9.29
C ASN A 31 -10.66 -3.48 -9.04
N PHE A 32 -11.55 -2.80 -9.77
CA PHE A 32 -13.01 -2.98 -9.65
C PHE A 32 -13.52 -4.35 -10.09
N GLU A 33 -12.73 -5.18 -10.76
CA GLU A 33 -13.07 -6.56 -11.12
C GLU A 33 -12.62 -7.56 -10.05
N GLY A 34 -12.01 -7.08 -8.95
CA GLY A 34 -11.41 -7.93 -7.94
C GLY A 34 -10.05 -8.50 -8.33
N ARG A 35 -9.44 -8.02 -9.41
CA ARG A 35 -8.09 -8.44 -9.80
C ARG A 35 -7.07 -7.73 -8.93
N VAL A 36 -6.29 -8.53 -8.22
CA VAL A 36 -5.16 -8.10 -7.40
C VAL A 36 -3.88 -8.27 -8.22
N GLN A 37 -3.11 -7.20 -8.39
CA GLN A 37 -1.85 -7.19 -9.15
C GLN A 37 -0.72 -6.68 -8.29
N ARG A 38 0.48 -7.25 -8.46
CA ARG A 38 1.69 -6.70 -7.85
C ARG A 38 2.25 -5.60 -8.75
N PHE A 39 2.76 -4.54 -8.14
CA PHE A 39 3.61 -3.56 -8.82
C PHE A 39 4.95 -3.44 -8.11
N TRP A 40 5.96 -3.06 -8.87
CA TRP A 40 7.34 -2.91 -8.41
C TRP A 40 7.77 -1.46 -8.49
N ARG A 41 8.77 -1.15 -7.66
CA ARG A 41 9.45 0.13 -7.72
C ARG A 41 10.21 0.25 -9.04
N ALA A 42 9.84 1.23 -9.86
CA ALA A 42 10.52 1.55 -11.11
C ALA A 42 11.69 2.53 -10.89
N VAL A 43 11.54 3.47 -9.95
CA VAL A 43 12.55 4.49 -9.63
C VAL A 43 12.67 4.67 -8.12
N SER A 44 13.79 5.21 -7.62
CA SER A 44 13.93 5.50 -6.19
C SER A 44 13.01 6.65 -5.75
N PRO A 45 12.52 6.68 -4.50
CA PRO A 45 11.73 7.79 -3.97
C PRO A 45 12.42 9.14 -4.15
N LEU A 46 11.67 10.13 -4.62
CA LEU A 46 12.16 11.48 -4.85
C LEU A 46 12.34 12.24 -3.52
N GLY A 47 13.52 12.83 -3.34
CA GLY A 47 13.83 13.71 -2.22
C GLY A 47 13.68 13.01 -0.87
N GLN A 48 12.78 13.53 -0.02
CA GLN A 48 12.49 12.97 1.31
C GLN A 48 11.21 12.13 1.32
N SER A 49 10.65 11.81 0.15
CA SER A 49 9.44 10.98 0.09
C SER A 49 9.75 9.55 0.50
N LEU A 50 8.79 8.90 1.15
CA LEU A 50 8.93 7.54 1.66
C LEU A 50 7.72 6.68 1.28
N PRO A 51 7.88 5.36 1.12
CA PRO A 51 6.74 4.45 1.04
C PRO A 51 5.83 4.60 2.25
N ASP A 52 4.51 4.48 2.06
CA ASP A 52 3.52 4.79 3.10
C ASP A 52 3.72 3.97 4.38
N GLY A 53 4.06 2.68 4.23
CA GLY A 53 4.33 1.79 5.37
C GLY A 53 5.52 2.26 6.22
N GLU A 54 6.56 2.85 5.61
CA GLU A 54 7.71 3.37 6.34
C GLU A 54 7.34 4.66 7.09
N ILE A 55 6.52 5.53 6.48
CA ILE A 55 5.99 6.72 7.16
C ILE A 55 5.20 6.30 8.40
N LEU A 56 4.32 5.31 8.29
CA LEU A 56 3.53 4.81 9.41
C LEU A 56 4.40 4.27 10.55
N VAL A 57 5.44 3.50 10.23
CA VAL A 57 6.40 3.01 11.24
C VAL A 57 7.10 4.17 11.95
N ARG A 58 7.58 5.17 11.21
CA ARG A 58 8.24 6.35 11.81
C ARG A 58 7.29 7.16 12.69
N VAL A 59 6.02 7.31 12.29
CA VAL A 59 4.99 7.95 13.11
C VAL A 59 4.73 7.13 14.37
N ALA A 60 4.62 5.82 14.27
CA ALA A 60 4.45 4.95 15.44
C ALA A 60 5.62 5.09 16.42
N HIS A 61 6.86 5.11 15.93
CA HIS A 61 8.06 5.34 16.74
C HIS A 61 8.03 6.71 17.43
N ALA A 62 7.65 7.77 16.72
CA ALA A 62 7.51 9.11 17.29
C ALA A 62 6.43 9.18 18.40
N LEU A 63 5.44 8.29 18.36
CA LEU A 63 4.40 8.14 19.38
C LEU A 63 4.79 7.16 20.51
N GLY A 64 6.02 6.61 20.50
CA GLY A 64 6.52 5.70 21.53
C GLY A 64 6.16 4.22 21.31
N HIS A 65 5.70 3.84 20.11
CA HIS A 65 5.44 2.45 19.76
C HIS A 65 6.60 1.85 18.96
N ASP A 66 7.09 0.68 19.36
CA ASP A 66 8.17 -0.02 18.66
C ASP A 66 7.63 -0.93 17.54
N TRP A 67 7.26 -0.32 16.41
CA TRP A 67 6.80 -1.07 15.24
C TRP A 67 7.98 -1.49 14.37
N ARG A 68 8.06 -2.77 14.04
CA ARG A 68 9.09 -3.26 13.11
C ARG A 68 8.79 -2.80 11.68
N PRO A 69 9.78 -2.27 10.93
CA PRO A 69 9.65 -2.11 9.48
C PRO A 69 9.36 -3.44 8.79
N ARG A 70 8.39 -3.45 7.86
CA ARG A 70 7.97 -4.65 7.11
C ARG A 70 7.89 -4.34 5.63
N GLY A 71 8.32 -5.29 4.80
CA GLY A 71 8.20 -5.20 3.34
C GLY A 71 6.79 -5.52 2.85
N SER A 72 6.48 -5.13 1.62
CA SER A 72 5.14 -5.30 1.03
C SER A 72 4.71 -6.78 0.94
N GLU A 73 5.64 -7.71 0.72
CA GLU A 73 5.33 -9.16 0.72
C GLU A 73 4.85 -9.64 2.09
N GLU A 74 5.51 -9.21 3.17
CA GLU A 74 5.14 -9.61 4.52
C GLU A 74 3.78 -9.03 4.91
N LEU A 75 3.57 -7.73 4.63
CA LEU A 75 2.30 -7.06 4.89
C LEU A 75 1.16 -7.70 4.07
N PHE A 76 1.40 -8.05 2.81
CA PHE A 76 0.39 -8.72 2.00
C PHE A 76 0.07 -10.13 2.52
N ARG A 77 1.07 -10.87 3.01
CA ARG A 77 0.83 -12.19 3.63
C ARG A 77 -0.05 -12.08 4.87
N GLU A 78 0.19 -11.08 5.72
CA GLU A 78 -0.67 -10.81 6.88
C GLU A 78 -2.08 -10.40 6.45
N LEU A 79 -2.21 -9.51 5.46
CA LEU A 79 -3.49 -9.12 4.89
C LEU A 79 -4.27 -10.32 4.35
N ALA A 80 -3.62 -11.20 3.58
CA ALA A 80 -4.24 -12.40 3.01
C ALA A 80 -4.64 -13.44 4.07
N GLY A 81 -3.97 -13.46 5.23
CA GLY A 81 -4.36 -14.27 6.38
C GLY A 81 -5.50 -13.68 7.19
N ALA A 82 -5.64 -12.35 7.21
CA ALA A 82 -6.63 -11.63 8.03
C ALA A 82 -7.94 -11.33 7.27
N VAL A 83 -7.91 -11.18 5.95
CA VAL A 83 -9.04 -10.73 5.14
C VAL A 83 -9.47 -11.85 4.18
N PRO A 84 -10.65 -12.47 4.39
CA PRO A 84 -11.10 -13.64 3.59
C PRO A 84 -11.11 -13.43 2.08
N ALA A 85 -11.37 -12.20 1.59
CA ALA A 85 -11.36 -11.90 0.16
C ALA A 85 -9.99 -12.15 -0.51
N PHE A 86 -8.89 -12.04 0.24
CA PHE A 86 -7.53 -12.25 -0.25
C PHE A 86 -6.98 -13.65 0.09
N ALA A 87 -7.80 -14.52 0.70
CA ALA A 87 -7.37 -15.85 1.09
C ALA A 87 -6.86 -16.65 -0.11
N GLY A 88 -5.74 -17.36 0.09
CA GLY A 88 -5.09 -18.16 -0.96
C GLY A 88 -4.29 -17.36 -1.99
N LEU A 89 -4.28 -16.02 -1.93
CA LEU A 89 -3.39 -15.20 -2.74
C LEU A 89 -2.00 -15.12 -2.08
N SER A 90 -0.96 -15.27 -2.88
CA SER A 90 0.42 -15.04 -2.44
C SER A 90 1.00 -13.86 -3.21
N TYR A 91 1.77 -13.01 -2.52
CA TYR A 91 2.40 -11.83 -3.14
C TYR A 91 3.31 -12.17 -4.33
N ARG A 92 3.92 -13.38 -4.30
CA ARG A 92 4.78 -13.89 -5.38
C ARG A 92 3.99 -14.31 -6.61
N ASP A 93 2.78 -14.85 -6.42
CA ASP A 93 1.96 -15.41 -7.50
C ASP A 93 1.04 -14.37 -8.18
N LEU A 94 0.97 -13.14 -7.66
CA LEU A 94 0.20 -12.06 -8.28
C LEU A 94 0.82 -11.66 -9.63
N GLY A 95 2.13 -11.36 -9.63
CA GLY A 95 2.83 -10.87 -10.81
C GLY A 95 2.16 -9.69 -11.51
N GLU A 96 2.52 -9.48 -12.78
CA GLU A 96 1.89 -8.49 -13.66
C GLU A 96 0.44 -8.88 -14.07
N PRO A 97 0.12 -10.14 -14.41
CA PRO A 97 -1.25 -10.52 -14.81
C PRO A 97 -2.29 -10.42 -13.68
N GLY A 98 -1.83 -10.47 -12.43
CA GLY A 98 -2.67 -10.49 -11.24
C GLY A 98 -3.50 -11.76 -11.10
N ARG A 99 -4.26 -11.81 -10.00
CA ARG A 99 -5.18 -12.90 -9.67
C ARG A 99 -6.50 -12.33 -9.16
N LEU A 100 -7.60 -13.02 -9.44
CA LEU A 100 -8.89 -12.63 -8.88
C LEU A 100 -8.92 -12.98 -7.39
N ALA A 101 -9.30 -12.00 -6.58
CA ALA A 101 -9.70 -12.19 -5.19
C ALA A 101 -11.01 -12.98 -5.13
N ALA A 102 -11.24 -13.68 -4.03
CA ALA A 102 -12.48 -14.38 -3.74
C ALA A 102 -13.54 -13.36 -3.26
N LEU A 103 -13.88 -12.39 -4.11
CA LEU A 103 -14.94 -11.44 -3.82
C LEU A 103 -16.31 -12.10 -4.07
N PRO A 104 -17.32 -11.78 -3.25
CA PRO A 104 -18.68 -12.15 -3.59
C PRO A 104 -19.06 -11.54 -4.95
N PRO A 105 -19.95 -12.20 -5.73
CA PRO A 105 -20.42 -11.65 -6.99
C PRO A 105 -20.92 -10.22 -6.77
N LYS A 106 -20.63 -9.34 -7.73
CA LYS A 106 -21.13 -7.96 -7.69
C LYS A 106 -22.65 -8.03 -7.55
N VAL A 107 -23.18 -7.34 -6.54
CA VAL A 107 -24.59 -7.00 -6.53
C VAL A 107 -24.74 -5.98 -7.65
N ASP A 108 -25.48 -6.31 -8.69
CA ASP A 108 -25.82 -5.35 -9.74
C ASP A 108 -26.46 -4.12 -9.07
N GLN A 109 -25.83 -2.96 -9.25
CA GLN A 109 -26.36 -1.67 -8.80
C GLN A 109 -27.41 -1.16 -9.79
#